data_AF-A0A7X1P8S0-F1
#
_entry.id   AF-A0A7X1P8S0-F1
#
_cell.length_a   1.000
_cell.length_b   1.000
_cell.length_c   1.000
_cell.angle_alpha   90.00
_cell.angle_beta   90.00
_cell.angle_gamma   90.00
#
_symmetry.space_group_name_H-M   'P 1'
#
loop_
_entity.id
_entity.type
_entity.pdbx_description
1 polymer ?
#
loop_
_entity_poly.entity_id
_entity_poly.type
_entity_poly.pdbx_seq_one_letter_code
_entity_poly.pdbx_strand_id
1 'polypeptide(L)'
;MTDDLARELIAELRALRLALEIRRTAPDAATVEFLAAVHAATGGAEFTSGDLAALALHAAPLAAAIRGVARSTSARTIGRALHRLDGREIGGYCIERLRVERDGAIWRVCGDCGFVTALAVAADASRRG
;
A
#
# COMPACT_ATOMS: atom_id res chain seq x y z
N MET A 1 -20.28 34.22 -24.32
CA MET A 1 -21.04 32.95 -24.22
C MET A 1 -20.11 31.73 -24.24
N THR A 2 -19.12 31.66 -25.13
CA THR A 2 -18.11 30.58 -25.18
C THR A 2 -17.13 30.57 -24.00
N ASP A 3 -16.77 31.74 -23.45
CA ASP A 3 -15.82 31.83 -22.33
C ASP A 3 -16.40 31.39 -20.98
N ASP A 4 -17.71 31.55 -20.76
CA ASP A 4 -18.34 31.13 -19.50
C ASP A 4 -18.47 29.60 -19.44
N LEU A 5 -18.83 28.97 -20.56
CA LEU A 5 -18.87 27.50 -20.68
C LEU A 5 -17.48 26.88 -20.47
N ALA A 6 -16.43 27.51 -21.04
CA ALA A 6 -15.06 27.07 -20.83
C ALA A 6 -14.64 27.17 -19.34
N ARG A 7 -15.11 28.20 -18.64
CA ARG A 7 -14.79 28.42 -17.22
C ARG A 7 -15.51 27.40 -16.31
N GLU A 8 -16.76 27.07 -16.61
CA GLU A 8 -17.51 26.01 -15.91
C GLU A 8 -16.86 24.63 -16.11
N LEU A 9 -16.52 24.28 -17.34
CA LEU A 9 -15.85 23.01 -17.64
C LEU A 9 -14.48 22.86 -16.94
N ILE A 10 -13.71 23.94 -16.83
CA ILE A 10 -12.44 23.94 -16.10
C ILE A 10 -12.66 23.76 -14.59
N ALA A 11 -13.69 24.38 -14.02
CA ALA A 11 -14.03 24.23 -12.61
C ALA A 11 -14.45 22.79 -12.30
N GLU A 12 -15.26 22.18 -13.15
CA GLU A 12 -15.73 20.81 -13.00
C GLU A 12 -14.59 19.78 -13.17
N LEU A 13 -13.68 20.00 -14.13
CA LEU A 13 -12.46 19.20 -14.26
C LEU A 13 -11.54 19.29 -13.02
N ARG A 14 -11.43 20.46 -12.40
CA ARG A 14 -10.66 20.64 -11.16
C ARG A 14 -11.33 19.92 -9.98
N ALA A 15 -12.66 20.01 -9.87
CA ALA A 15 -13.41 19.31 -8.84
C ALA A 15 -13.29 17.78 -8.97
N LEU A 16 -13.37 17.26 -10.20
CA LEU A 16 -13.17 15.83 -10.47
C LEU A 16 -11.74 15.37 -10.15
N ARG A 17 -10.72 16.16 -10.50
CA ARG A 17 -9.33 15.87 -10.13
C ARG A 17 -9.14 15.84 -8.62
N LEU A 18 -9.69 16.82 -7.90
CA LEU A 18 -9.60 16.88 -6.45
C LEU A 18 -10.32 15.69 -5.80
N ALA A 19 -11.51 15.33 -6.29
CA ALA A 19 -12.26 14.16 -5.79
C ALA A 19 -11.50 12.84 -6.05
N LEU A 20 -10.81 12.72 -7.19
CA LEU A 20 -9.96 11.57 -7.50
C LEU A 20 -8.70 11.54 -6.63
N GLU A 21 -8.09 12.68 -6.32
CA GLU A 21 -6.96 12.78 -5.39
C GLU A 21 -7.35 12.43 -3.96
N ILE A 22 -8.51 12.92 -3.49
CA ILE A 22 -9.10 12.58 -2.19
C ILE A 22 -9.41 11.08 -2.11
N ARG A 23 -9.99 10.49 -3.17
CA ARG A 23 -10.19 9.03 -3.24
C ARG A 23 -8.88 8.25 -3.32
N ARG A 24 -7.82 8.83 -3.89
CA ARG A 24 -6.48 8.24 -3.91
C ARG A 24 -5.80 8.28 -2.53
N THR A 25 -6.22 9.19 -1.65
CA THR A 25 -5.58 9.41 -0.34
C THR A 25 -6.20 8.58 0.78
N ALA A 26 -7.46 8.13 0.67
CA ALA A 26 -7.98 7.12 1.57
C ALA A 26 -7.36 5.75 1.23
N PRO A 27 -6.56 5.14 2.12
CA PRO A 27 -6.02 3.81 1.86
C PRO A 27 -7.18 2.82 1.68
N ASP A 28 -7.12 2.03 0.61
CA ASP A 28 -8.09 0.98 0.34
C ASP A 28 -8.14 0.02 1.54
N ALA A 29 -9.32 -0.14 2.15
CA ALA A 29 -9.51 -0.93 3.35
C ALA A 29 -9.01 -2.38 3.18
N ALA A 30 -9.21 -2.96 1.99
CA ALA A 30 -8.69 -4.29 1.67
C ALA A 30 -7.15 -4.33 1.67
N THR A 31 -6.50 -3.24 1.25
CA THR A 31 -5.04 -3.13 1.28
C THR A 31 -4.51 -3.00 2.71
N VAL A 32 -5.19 -2.23 3.57
CA VAL A 32 -4.84 -2.13 4.99
C VAL A 32 -5.00 -3.49 5.69
N GLU A 33 -6.13 -4.16 5.49
CA GLU A 33 -6.40 -5.49 6.05
C GLU A 33 -5.36 -6.52 5.58
N PHE A 34 -4.98 -6.47 4.30
CA PHE A 34 -3.91 -7.28 3.75
C PHE A 34 -2.56 -7.05 4.45
N LEU A 35 -2.13 -5.80 4.61
CA LEU A 35 -0.85 -5.51 5.26
C LEU A 35 -0.84 -5.89 6.74
N ALA A 36 -1.94 -5.63 7.46
CA ALA A 36 -2.10 -6.04 8.85
C ALA A 36 -2.06 -7.56 9.01
N ALA A 37 -2.78 -8.30 8.14
CA ALA A 37 -2.78 -9.76 8.17
C ALA A 37 -1.42 -10.36 7.84
N VAL A 38 -0.69 -9.80 6.86
CA VAL A 38 0.68 -10.19 6.54
C VAL A 38 1.60 -9.94 7.73
N HIS A 39 1.56 -8.73 8.30
CA HIS A 39 2.40 -8.37 9.45
C HIS A 39 2.12 -9.27 10.65
N ALA A 40 0.85 -9.56 10.96
CA ALA A 40 0.47 -10.47 12.02
C ALA A 40 0.94 -11.92 11.77
N ALA A 41 0.89 -12.38 10.52
CA ALA A 41 1.32 -13.73 10.15
C ALA A 41 2.84 -13.92 10.15
N THR A 42 3.59 -12.89 9.77
CA THR A 42 5.07 -12.97 9.69
C THR A 42 5.76 -12.39 10.92
N GLY A 43 5.04 -11.68 11.79
CA GLY A 43 5.64 -10.93 12.90
C GLY A 43 6.61 -9.83 12.43
N GLY A 44 6.43 -9.33 11.20
CA GLY A 44 7.38 -8.40 10.57
C GLY A 44 8.68 -9.03 10.09
N ALA A 45 8.79 -10.38 10.08
CA ALA A 45 9.95 -11.07 9.51
C ALA A 45 10.01 -10.92 7.98
N GLU A 46 11.17 -11.28 7.43
CA GLU A 46 11.39 -11.37 5.98
C GLU A 46 10.62 -12.55 5.39
N PHE A 47 10.04 -12.36 4.19
CA PHE A 47 9.30 -13.41 3.50
C PHE A 47 9.39 -13.28 1.99
N THR A 48 9.21 -14.40 1.30
CA THR A 48 8.95 -14.46 -0.13
C THR A 48 7.44 -14.51 -0.40
N SER A 49 7.05 -14.25 -1.65
CA SER A 49 5.68 -14.51 -2.09
C SER A 49 5.28 -15.99 -2.00
N GLY A 50 6.25 -16.91 -2.02
CA GLY A 50 6.03 -18.34 -1.83
C GLY A 50 5.69 -18.67 -0.38
N ASP A 51 6.42 -18.08 0.57
CA ASP A 51 6.18 -18.26 2.00
C ASP A 51 4.77 -17.80 2.38
N LEU A 52 4.34 -16.63 1.88
CA LEU A 52 2.98 -16.15 2.09
C LEU A 52 1.91 -17.07 1.48
N ALA A 53 2.16 -17.62 0.30
CA ALA A 53 1.25 -18.56 -0.33
C ALA A 53 1.11 -19.84 0.52
N ALA A 54 2.22 -20.34 1.08
CA ALA A 54 2.25 -21.50 1.96
C ALA A 54 1.55 -21.21 3.30
N LEU A 55 1.82 -20.08 3.94
CA LEU A 55 1.15 -19.65 5.18
C LEU A 55 -0.37 -19.52 4.99
N ALA A 56 -0.81 -19.02 3.84
CA ALA A 56 -2.23 -18.88 3.52
C ALA A 56 -2.98 -20.22 3.43
N LEU A 57 -2.30 -21.35 3.25
CA LEU A 57 -2.93 -22.67 3.29
C LEU A 57 -3.43 -23.04 4.70
N HIS A 58 -2.81 -22.46 5.74
CA HIS A 58 -3.06 -22.79 7.14
C HIS A 58 -3.68 -21.64 7.94
N ALA A 59 -3.64 -20.41 7.41
CA ALA A 59 -4.21 -19.22 8.03
C ALA A 59 -5.37 -18.65 7.20
N ALA A 60 -6.61 -19.05 7.52
CA ALA A 60 -7.80 -18.60 6.80
C ALA A 60 -7.97 -17.06 6.73
N PRO A 61 -7.68 -16.28 7.80
CA PRO A 61 -7.73 -14.82 7.73
C PRO A 61 -6.73 -14.24 6.72
N LEU A 62 -5.49 -14.77 6.70
CA LEU A 62 -4.47 -14.35 5.75
C LEU A 62 -4.89 -14.65 4.30
N ALA A 63 -5.47 -15.84 4.06
CA ALA A 63 -5.95 -16.21 2.74
C ALA A 63 -7.09 -15.30 2.24
N ALA A 64 -8.00 -14.91 3.13
CA ALA A 64 -9.07 -13.97 2.81
C ALA A 64 -8.51 -12.59 2.43
N ALA A 65 -7.60 -12.06 3.24
CA ALA A 65 -6.97 -10.77 3.02
C ALA A 65 -6.14 -10.74 1.71
N ILE A 66 -5.39 -11.81 1.42
CA ILE A 66 -4.67 -11.98 0.14
C ILE A 66 -5.64 -11.95 -1.05
N ARG A 67 -6.79 -12.64 -0.96
CA ARG A 67 -7.78 -12.64 -2.04
C ARG A 67 -8.38 -11.25 -2.27
N GLY A 68 -8.55 -10.45 -1.22
CA GLY A 68 -9.01 -9.06 -1.31
C GLY A 68 -8.14 -8.19 -2.24
N VAL A 69 -6.81 -8.38 -2.22
CA VAL A 69 -5.87 -7.54 -2.98
C VAL A 69 -5.30 -8.22 -4.22
N ALA A 70 -4.95 -9.51 -4.13
CA ALA A 70 -4.28 -10.26 -5.18
C ALA A 70 -5.22 -11.15 -6.01
N ARG A 71 -6.52 -11.23 -5.65
CA ARG A 71 -7.57 -12.09 -6.27
C ARG A 71 -7.34 -13.59 -6.18
N SER A 72 -6.12 -14.03 -5.88
CA SER A 72 -5.76 -15.44 -5.66
C SER A 72 -4.59 -15.55 -4.68
N THR A 73 -4.45 -16.72 -4.06
CA THR A 73 -3.36 -17.06 -3.13
C THR A 73 -2.11 -17.59 -3.83
N SER A 74 -2.02 -17.50 -5.16
CA SER A 74 -0.81 -17.93 -5.87
C SER A 74 0.36 -16.98 -5.58
N ALA A 75 1.57 -17.53 -5.42
CA ALA A 75 2.79 -16.74 -5.21
C ALA A 75 2.97 -15.65 -6.30
N ARG A 76 2.64 -15.98 -7.56
CA ARG A 76 2.73 -15.06 -8.69
C ARG A 76 1.80 -13.84 -8.56
N THR A 77 0.57 -14.02 -8.09
CA THR A 77 -0.37 -12.89 -7.91
C THR A 77 -0.04 -12.09 -6.66
N ILE A 78 0.41 -12.77 -5.60
CA ILE A 78 0.91 -12.12 -4.39
C ILE A 78 2.10 -11.23 -4.74
N GLY A 79 3.13 -11.74 -5.41
CA GLY A 79 4.30 -10.94 -5.80
C GLY A 79 3.95 -9.70 -6.63
N ARG A 80 2.99 -9.81 -7.55
CA ARG A 80 2.47 -8.64 -8.30
C ARG A 80 1.78 -7.62 -7.38
N ALA A 81 1.03 -8.08 -6.38
CA ALA A 81 0.43 -7.18 -5.40
C ALA A 81 1.50 -6.47 -4.57
N LEU A 82 2.50 -7.19 -4.05
CA LEU A 82 3.60 -6.63 -3.27
C LEU A 82 4.36 -5.55 -4.08
N HIS A 83 4.65 -5.81 -5.36
CA HIS A 83 5.28 -4.83 -6.24
C HIS A 83 4.50 -3.54 -6.44
N ARG A 84 3.16 -3.57 -6.41
CA ARG A 84 2.33 -2.36 -6.51
C ARG A 84 2.30 -1.55 -5.21
N LEU A 85 2.65 -2.19 -4.11
CA LEU A 85 2.62 -1.62 -2.77
C LEU A 85 4.02 -1.19 -2.29
N ASP A 86 5.08 -1.68 -2.93
CA ASP A 86 6.50 -1.39 -2.63
C ASP A 86 6.74 0.11 -2.35
N GLY A 87 7.25 0.41 -1.15
CA GLY A 87 7.60 1.77 -0.71
C GLY A 87 6.43 2.69 -0.38
N ARG A 88 5.19 2.17 -0.30
CA ARG A 88 4.01 2.96 0.05
C ARG A 88 3.64 2.78 1.51
N GLU A 89 3.43 3.89 2.21
CA GLU A 89 2.80 3.91 3.52
C GLU A 89 1.28 3.80 3.38
N ILE A 90 0.67 2.81 4.02
CA ILE A 90 -0.75 2.49 3.92
C ILE A 90 -1.26 2.04 5.29
N GLY A 91 -2.07 2.87 5.94
CA GLY A 91 -2.70 2.54 7.23
C GLY A 91 -1.71 2.25 8.35
N GLY A 92 -0.58 2.96 8.40
CA GLY A 92 0.48 2.75 9.40
C GLY A 92 1.45 1.61 9.07
N TYR A 93 1.23 0.89 7.97
CA TYR A 93 2.14 -0.15 7.48
C TYR A 93 2.94 0.33 6.27
N CYS A 94 4.14 -0.21 6.12
CA CYS A 94 4.95 -0.07 4.91
C CYS A 94 5.40 -1.45 4.46
N ILE A 95 5.44 -1.65 3.16
CA ILE A 95 6.04 -2.83 2.57
C ILE A 95 7.36 -2.45 1.88
N GLU A 96 8.40 -3.18 2.24
CA GLU A 96 9.76 -2.95 1.76
C GLU A 96 10.25 -4.16 1.00
N ARG A 97 10.75 -3.92 -0.22
CA ARG A 97 11.55 -4.91 -0.93
C ARG A 97 13.01 -4.79 -0.51
N LEU A 98 13.50 -5.81 0.20
CA LEU A 98 14.85 -5.79 0.76
C LEU A 98 15.91 -6.17 -0.26
N ARG A 99 15.67 -7.25 -1.01
CA ARG A 99 16.59 -7.73 -2.06
C ARG A 99 15.87 -8.58 -3.09
N VAL A 100 16.51 -8.75 -4.24
CA VAL A 100 16.06 -9.64 -5.31
C VAL A 100 17.07 -10.77 -5.44
N GLU A 101 16.57 -12.00 -5.32
CA GLU A 101 17.32 -13.25 -5.48
C GLU A 101 16.89 -13.96 -6.78
N ARG A 102 17.56 -15.07 -7.11
CA ARG A 102 17.27 -15.85 -8.31
C ARG A 102 15.82 -16.35 -8.36
N ASP A 103 15.26 -16.69 -7.20
CA ASP A 103 13.95 -17.32 -7.07
C ASP A 103 12.83 -16.33 -6.71
N GLY A 104 13.15 -15.05 -6.51
CA GLY A 104 12.17 -14.02 -6.23
C GLY A 104 12.71 -12.85 -5.40
N ALA A 105 11.80 -11.96 -5.02
CA ALA A 105 12.13 -10.86 -4.11
C ALA A 105 11.84 -11.24 -2.65
N ILE A 106 12.70 -10.76 -1.75
CA ILE A 106 12.52 -10.82 -0.30
C ILE A 106 11.83 -9.52 0.14
N TRP A 107 10.76 -9.68 0.90
CA TRP A 107 9.90 -8.59 1.35
C TRP A 107 9.85 -8.54 2.88
N ARG A 108 9.50 -7.38 3.40
CA ARG A 108 9.15 -7.18 4.81
C ARG A 108 7.96 -6.24 4.90
N VAL A 109 7.07 -6.49 5.86
CA VAL A 109 6.03 -5.53 6.24
C VAL A 109 6.36 -4.98 7.62
N CYS A 110 6.65 -3.69 7.67
CA CYS A 110 6.91 -2.94 8.89
C CYS A 110 5.58 -2.39 9.41
N GLY A 111 5.31 -2.57 10.71
CA GLY A 111 4.25 -1.85 11.43
C GLY A 111 4.74 -0.49 11.90
N ASP A 112 3.81 0.39 12.27
CA ASP A 112 4.07 1.68 12.92
C ASP A 112 4.98 2.65 12.14
N CYS A 113 4.89 2.64 10.82
CA CYS A 113 5.65 3.54 9.93
C CYS A 113 5.23 5.01 10.09
N GLY A 114 4.07 5.26 10.68
CA GLY A 114 3.47 6.58 10.89
C GLY A 114 4.27 7.53 11.80
N PHE A 115 5.27 7.03 12.54
CA PHE A 115 6.15 7.92 13.31
C PHE A 115 7.20 8.64 12.44
N VAL A 116 7.51 8.12 11.25
CA VAL A 116 8.54 8.70 10.37
C VAL A 116 8.01 9.95 9.64
N THR A 117 6.72 9.98 9.30
CA THR A 117 6.11 11.12 8.60
C THR A 117 5.94 12.34 9.52
N ALA A 118 5.70 12.13 10.82
CA ALA A 118 5.68 13.23 11.80
C ALA A 118 7.07 13.86 12.02
N LEU A 119 8.13 13.06 12.04
CA LEU A 119 9.51 13.55 12.22
C LEU A 119 10.06 14.22 10.95
N ALA A 120 9.71 13.72 9.76
CA ALA A 120 10.10 14.35 8.50
C ALA A 120 9.42 15.71 8.28
N VAL A 121 8.14 15.84 8.65
CA VAL A 121 7.41 17.12 8.59
C VAL A 121 7.92 18.10 9.65
N ALA A 122 8.21 17.65 10.87
CA ALA A 122 8.80 18.49 11.91
C ALA A 122 10.22 18.99 11.56
N ALA A 123 11.01 18.17 10.88
CA ALA A 123 12.38 18.53 10.45
C ALA A 123 12.42 19.53 9.29
N ASP A 124 11.37 19.64 8.47
CA ASP A 124 11.26 20.64 7.39
C ASP A 124 10.69 21.97 7.90
N ALA A 125 9.82 21.93 8.91
CA ALA A 125 9.29 23.13 9.58
C ALA A 125 10.38 23.93 10.32
N SER A 126 11.34 23.26 10.95
CA SER A 126 12.45 23.92 11.69
C SER A 126 13.56 24.50 10.80
N ARG A 127 13.57 24.25 9.48
CA ARG A 127 14.55 24.85 8.55
C ARG A 127 14.08 26.14 7.89
N ARG A 128 12.81 26.52 8.12
CA ARG A 128 12.21 27.76 7.60
C ARG A 128 11.90 28.79 8.69
N GLY A 129 12.32 28.51 9.93
CA GLY A 129 12.23 29.41 11.08
C GLY A 129 13.53 30.16 11.35
#